data_AF-A0A1E5A8Y3-F1
#
_entry.id   AF-A0A1E5A8Y3-F1
#
_cell.length_a   1.000
_cell.length_b   1.000
_cell.length_c   1.000
_cell.angle_alpha   90.00
_cell.angle_beta   90.00
_cell.angle_gamma   90.00
#
_symmetry.space_group_name_H-M   'P 1'
#
loop_
_entity.id
_entity.type
_entity.pdbx_description
1 polymer ?
#
loop_
_entity_poly.entity_id
_entity_poly.type
_entity_poly.pdbx_seq_one_letter_code
_entity_poly.pdbx_strand_id
1 'polypeptide(L)'
;MVDWSGGNDRGAKPKKDAIWACVMREGAAEDPVYLRNRQLAEDWLVKLVEVELSAGRKLFLGFDFPFGYPAGFAQALTGSADPLDLWTWLEDRVEDSPHANNRFDLAGEINRSFGGQGPFWANALKRDINGLPRTKAEYGNPFPDRRAVEHLAKGSFTCWQMAGAGAVGSQVMMGLPVLARLRRRFAGQVAVWPFEELGKPVALVEIWPSLNLGQPPAGLIKDAWQVQQVALELAAKPVAELERLLNICAPEEGWILGVEPQ
;
A
#
# COMPACT_ATOMS: atom_id res chain seq x y z
N MET A 1 -1.25 0.71 -12.18
CA MET A 1 -0.31 1.09 -11.10
C MET A 1 -0.92 2.20 -10.30
N VAL A 2 -0.74 2.16 -8.98
CA VAL A 2 -1.35 3.10 -8.04
C VAL A 2 -0.30 3.58 -7.04
N ASP A 3 -0.12 4.89 -6.97
CA ASP A 3 0.62 5.60 -5.93
C ASP A 3 -0.41 6.05 -4.89
N TRP A 4 -0.19 5.70 -3.63
CA TRP A 4 -1.19 5.77 -2.58
C TRP A 4 -0.84 6.79 -1.52
N SER A 5 -1.87 7.48 -1.02
CA SER A 5 -1.73 8.45 0.05
C SER A 5 -2.61 8.05 1.23
N GLY A 6 -1.99 7.99 2.41
CA GLY A 6 -2.69 7.94 3.70
C GLY A 6 -3.30 9.27 4.13
N GLY A 7 -3.09 10.36 3.36
CA GLY A 7 -3.57 11.70 3.67
C GLY A 7 -5.08 11.89 3.48
N ASN A 8 -5.61 13.03 3.92
CA ASN A 8 -7.00 13.40 3.64
C ASN A 8 -7.10 14.00 2.23
N ASP A 9 -8.30 14.40 1.84
CA ASP A 9 -8.60 14.97 0.54
C ASP A 9 -7.64 16.12 0.16
N ARG A 10 -7.06 16.02 -1.05
CA ARG A 10 -6.03 16.93 -1.55
C ARG A 10 -6.60 18.08 -2.40
N GLY A 11 -7.92 18.20 -2.52
CA GLY A 11 -8.62 19.25 -3.27
C GLY A 11 -8.74 18.93 -4.76
N ALA A 12 -9.54 19.71 -5.48
CA ALA A 12 -9.88 19.43 -6.89
C ALA A 12 -8.72 19.58 -7.89
N LYS A 13 -7.71 20.41 -7.56
CA LYS A 13 -6.55 20.62 -8.44
C LYS A 13 -5.52 19.51 -8.22
N PRO A 14 -5.07 18.82 -9.29
CA PRO A 14 -4.03 17.81 -9.21
C PRO A 14 -2.76 18.35 -8.54
N LYS A 15 -2.17 17.54 -7.65
CA LYS A 15 -0.95 17.89 -6.90
C LYS A 15 -0.26 16.63 -6.38
N LYS A 16 0.95 16.83 -5.85
CA LYS A 16 1.72 15.81 -5.15
C LYS A 16 1.11 15.37 -3.81
N ASP A 17 1.58 14.24 -3.31
CA ASP A 17 1.17 13.58 -2.06
C ASP A 17 -0.35 13.26 -2.04
N ALA A 18 -0.87 12.89 -3.20
CA ALA A 18 -2.26 12.47 -3.44
C ALA A 18 -2.26 11.07 -4.06
N ILE A 19 -3.44 10.45 -4.23
CA ILE A 19 -3.50 9.16 -4.91
C ILE A 19 -3.44 9.42 -6.42
N TRP A 20 -2.56 8.69 -7.10
CA TRP A 20 -2.44 8.70 -8.54
C TRP A 20 -2.54 7.29 -9.09
N ALA A 21 -3.12 7.13 -10.27
CA ALA A 21 -3.17 5.85 -10.94
C ALA A 21 -2.88 5.99 -12.44
N CYS A 22 -2.35 4.94 -13.04
CA CYS A 22 -2.22 4.83 -14.50
C CYS A 22 -2.52 3.39 -14.93
N VAL A 23 -3.21 3.28 -16.06
CA VAL A 23 -3.53 2.02 -16.72
C VAL A 23 -2.71 1.91 -17.99
N MET A 24 -2.11 0.75 -18.20
CA MET A 24 -1.52 0.36 -19.47
C MET A 24 -2.45 -0.66 -20.10
N ARG A 25 -2.97 -0.38 -21.30
CA ARG A 25 -3.86 -1.29 -22.03
C ARG A 25 -3.45 -1.31 -23.50
N GLU A 26 -3.43 -2.51 -24.10
CA GLU A 26 -3.17 -2.68 -25.55
C GLU A 26 -1.88 -1.99 -26.05
N GLY A 27 -0.83 -1.98 -25.23
CA GLY A 27 0.46 -1.38 -25.60
C GLY A 27 0.53 0.14 -25.44
N ALA A 28 -0.49 0.79 -24.88
CA ALA A 28 -0.51 2.22 -24.63
C ALA A 28 -0.84 2.56 -23.17
N ALA A 29 -0.10 3.51 -22.61
CA ALA A 29 -0.39 4.05 -21.29
C ALA A 29 -1.46 5.13 -21.42
N GLU A 30 -2.52 5.02 -20.63
CA GLU A 30 -3.51 6.07 -20.46
C GLU A 30 -2.93 7.23 -19.65
N ASP A 31 -3.58 8.39 -19.74
CA ASP A 31 -3.22 9.56 -18.93
C ASP A 31 -3.35 9.24 -17.42
N PRO A 32 -2.39 9.68 -16.59
CA PRO A 32 -2.48 9.50 -15.15
C PRO A 32 -3.77 10.11 -14.57
N VAL A 33 -4.46 9.32 -13.77
CA VAL A 33 -5.70 9.69 -13.11
C VAL A 33 -5.39 10.24 -11.72
N TYR A 34 -5.82 11.48 -11.46
CA TYR A 34 -5.74 12.11 -10.15
C TYR A 34 -6.92 11.71 -9.28
N LEU A 35 -6.64 11.10 -8.13
CA LEU A 35 -7.62 10.60 -7.18
C LEU A 35 -7.41 11.34 -5.86
N ARG A 36 -8.13 12.46 -5.68
CA ARG A 36 -7.91 13.39 -4.55
C ARG A 36 -8.13 12.79 -3.16
N ASN A 37 -8.82 11.66 -3.04
CA ASN A 37 -9.08 10.95 -1.79
C ASN A 37 -9.32 9.45 -2.06
N ARG A 38 -9.38 8.65 -0.98
CA ARG A 38 -9.52 7.18 -1.06
C ARG A 38 -10.87 6.71 -1.56
N GLN A 39 -11.96 7.43 -1.28
CA GLN A 39 -13.29 7.06 -1.76
C GLN A 39 -13.35 7.09 -3.29
N LEU A 40 -12.82 8.16 -3.89
CA LEU A 40 -12.72 8.24 -5.35
C LEU A 40 -11.75 7.21 -5.93
N ALA A 41 -10.66 6.90 -5.22
CA ALA A 41 -9.74 5.86 -5.64
C ALA A 41 -10.38 4.47 -5.62
N GLU A 42 -11.15 4.15 -4.58
CA GLU A 42 -11.89 2.90 -4.46
C GLU A 42 -12.97 2.78 -5.53
N ASP A 43 -13.78 3.82 -5.75
CA ASP A 43 -14.80 3.83 -6.81
C ASP A 43 -14.16 3.61 -8.19
N TRP A 44 -13.02 4.26 -8.45
CA TRP A 44 -12.28 4.11 -9.69
C TRP A 44 -11.73 2.69 -9.87
N LEU A 45 -11.15 2.10 -8.81
CA LEU A 45 -10.63 0.73 -8.80
C LEU A 45 -11.75 -0.28 -9.05
N VAL A 46 -12.89 -0.13 -8.38
CA VAL A 46 -14.07 -0.96 -8.59
C VAL A 46 -14.52 -0.93 -10.05
N LYS A 47 -14.68 0.27 -10.61
CA LYS A 47 -15.09 0.43 -12.01
C LYS A 47 -14.07 -0.15 -12.98
N LEU A 48 -12.78 0.03 -12.72
CA LEU A 48 -11.72 -0.54 -13.55
C LEU A 48 -11.82 -2.07 -13.56
N VAL A 49 -11.89 -2.69 -12.38
CA VAL A 49 -12.01 -4.15 -12.25
C VAL A 49 -13.25 -4.67 -12.98
N GLU A 50 -14.41 -4.02 -12.81
CA GLU A 50 -15.65 -4.39 -13.51
C GLU A 50 -15.51 -4.34 -15.03
N VAL A 51 -14.89 -3.29 -15.56
CA VAL A 51 -14.66 -3.10 -17.01
C VAL A 51 -13.72 -4.17 -17.56
N GLU A 52 -12.61 -4.43 -16.88
CA GLU A 52 -11.62 -5.41 -17.34
C GLU A 52 -12.17 -6.84 -17.30
N LEU A 53 -12.88 -7.20 -16.23
CA LEU A 53 -13.51 -8.52 -16.10
C LEU A 53 -14.64 -8.72 -17.11
N SER A 54 -15.49 -7.71 -17.32
CA SER A 54 -16.57 -7.78 -18.32
C SER A 54 -16.03 -7.93 -19.74
N ALA A 55 -14.82 -7.44 -20.00
CA ALA A 55 -14.13 -7.60 -21.27
C ALA A 55 -13.30 -8.90 -21.36
N GLY A 56 -13.35 -9.77 -20.35
CA GLY A 56 -12.60 -11.03 -20.31
C GLY A 56 -11.07 -10.86 -20.19
N ARG A 57 -10.60 -9.69 -19.74
CA ARG A 57 -9.18 -9.39 -19.60
C ARG A 57 -8.71 -9.69 -18.18
N LYS A 58 -7.44 -10.07 -18.05
CA LYS A 58 -6.74 -10.15 -16.77
C LYS A 58 -6.21 -8.77 -16.39
N LEU A 59 -6.20 -8.49 -15.10
CA LEU A 59 -5.79 -7.19 -14.57
C LEU A 59 -4.70 -7.37 -13.51
N PHE A 60 -3.60 -6.65 -13.69
CA PHE A 60 -2.51 -6.53 -12.72
C PHE A 60 -2.58 -5.15 -12.05
N LEU A 61 -2.78 -5.13 -10.73
CA LEU A 61 -2.85 -3.91 -9.93
C LEU A 61 -1.66 -3.81 -8.98
N GLY A 62 -0.70 -2.96 -9.32
CA GLY A 62 0.42 -2.60 -8.45
C GLY A 62 0.08 -1.45 -7.50
N PHE A 63 0.38 -1.59 -6.21
CA PHE A 63 0.22 -0.56 -5.17
C PHE A 63 1.55 -0.29 -4.45
N ASP A 64 1.85 0.96 -4.16
CA ASP A 64 3.14 1.42 -3.64
C ASP A 64 3.29 1.39 -2.11
N PHE A 65 2.47 0.59 -1.42
CA PHE A 65 2.53 0.43 0.04
C PHE A 65 2.65 -1.04 0.44
N PRO A 66 3.29 -1.33 1.59
CA PRO A 66 3.38 -2.66 2.17
C PRO A 66 2.04 -3.39 2.29
N PHE A 67 2.01 -4.64 1.84
CA PHE A 67 0.88 -5.55 1.99
C PHE A 67 0.88 -6.30 3.33
N GLY A 68 2.01 -6.32 4.02
CA GLY A 68 2.14 -6.92 5.35
C GLY A 68 2.97 -6.04 6.28
N TYR A 69 3.01 -6.47 7.54
CA TYR A 69 3.87 -5.89 8.58
C TYR A 69 4.98 -6.87 8.93
N PRO A 70 6.04 -6.42 9.62
CA PRO A 70 7.08 -7.30 10.13
C PRO A 70 6.51 -8.49 10.93
N ALA A 71 7.20 -9.62 10.82
CA ALA A 71 6.78 -10.89 11.37
C ALA A 71 6.43 -10.79 12.87
N GLY A 72 5.35 -11.47 13.26
CA GLY A 72 4.75 -11.46 14.59
C GLY A 72 3.67 -10.38 14.79
N PHE A 73 3.64 -9.31 13.99
CA PHE A 73 2.66 -8.23 14.20
C PHE A 73 1.22 -8.67 13.94
N ALA A 74 0.96 -9.33 12.81
CA ALA A 74 -0.38 -9.81 12.46
C ALA A 74 -0.90 -10.77 13.55
N GLN A 75 -0.08 -11.78 13.90
CA GLN A 75 -0.40 -12.75 14.95
C GLN A 75 -0.70 -12.09 16.30
N ALA A 76 0.07 -11.08 16.69
CA ALA A 76 -0.13 -10.37 17.96
C ALA A 76 -1.43 -9.53 17.97
N LEU A 77 -1.84 -8.99 16.83
CA LEU A 77 -3.00 -8.11 16.73
C LEU A 77 -4.32 -8.85 16.48
N THR A 78 -4.30 -9.89 15.65
CA THR A 78 -5.51 -10.59 15.19
C THR A 78 -5.64 -12.01 15.75
N GLY A 79 -4.57 -12.57 16.32
CA GLY A 79 -4.50 -13.98 16.68
C GLY A 79 -4.17 -14.91 15.50
N SER A 80 -3.88 -14.36 14.31
CA SER A 80 -3.53 -15.10 13.09
C SER A 80 -2.31 -14.46 12.41
N ALA A 81 -1.38 -15.29 11.94
CA ALA A 81 -0.26 -14.82 11.12
C ALA A 81 -0.64 -14.54 9.65
N ASP A 82 -1.90 -14.81 9.25
CA ASP A 82 -2.39 -14.48 7.92
C ASP A 82 -2.52 -12.96 7.75
N PRO A 83 -1.80 -12.32 6.81
CA PRO A 83 -1.87 -10.89 6.58
C PRO A 83 -3.26 -10.45 6.11
N LEU A 84 -4.02 -11.33 5.48
CA LEU A 84 -5.35 -11.01 4.97
C LEU A 84 -6.37 -10.88 6.11
N ASP A 85 -6.18 -11.60 7.22
CA ASP A 85 -6.96 -11.39 8.45
C ASP A 85 -6.66 -10.02 9.06
N LEU A 86 -5.40 -9.56 8.98
CA LEU A 86 -5.03 -8.21 9.39
C LEU A 86 -5.68 -7.12 8.51
N TRP A 87 -5.82 -7.36 7.21
CA TRP A 87 -6.50 -6.41 6.32
C TRP A 87 -7.97 -6.24 6.72
N THR A 88 -8.65 -7.36 7.01
CA THR A 88 -10.03 -7.33 7.52
C THR A 88 -10.11 -6.66 8.89
N TRP A 89 -9.20 -6.96 9.81
CA TRP A 89 -9.16 -6.34 11.13
C TRP A 89 -9.03 -4.81 11.06
N LEU A 90 -8.20 -4.31 10.14
CA LEU A 90 -8.05 -2.88 9.88
C LEU A 90 -9.30 -2.30 9.23
N GLU A 91 -9.92 -2.99 8.28
CA GLU A 91 -11.16 -2.54 7.65
C GLU A 91 -12.29 -2.35 8.65
N ASP A 92 -12.42 -3.26 9.63
CA ASP A 92 -13.44 -3.17 10.68
C ASP A 92 -13.25 -1.98 11.63
N ARG A 93 -12.05 -1.39 11.69
CA ARG A 93 -11.67 -0.37 12.70
C ARG A 93 -11.29 0.97 12.11
N VAL A 94 -10.92 1.02 10.83
CA VAL A 94 -10.58 2.28 10.18
C VAL A 94 -11.85 3.03 9.82
N GLU A 95 -12.00 4.20 10.43
CA GLU A 95 -13.00 5.19 10.05
C GLU A 95 -12.37 6.14 9.04
N ASP A 96 -12.94 6.24 7.84
CA ASP A 96 -12.38 7.07 6.78
C ASP A 96 -13.43 7.89 6.03
N SER A 97 -13.09 9.15 5.81
CA SER A 97 -13.85 10.10 5.01
C SER A 97 -12.87 10.99 4.24
N PRO A 98 -13.34 11.74 3.22
CA PRO A 98 -12.50 12.70 2.54
C PRO A 98 -11.84 13.72 3.49
N HIS A 99 -12.49 14.08 4.59
CA HIS A 99 -12.02 15.17 5.46
C HIS A 99 -11.24 14.71 6.69
N ALA A 100 -11.48 13.48 7.17
CA ALA A 100 -10.89 12.95 8.39
C ALA A 100 -10.86 11.42 8.39
N ASN A 101 -9.95 10.87 9.20
CA ASN A 101 -9.88 9.45 9.56
C ASN A 101 -9.26 9.29 10.94
N ASN A 102 -9.40 8.09 11.51
CA ASN A 102 -8.94 7.74 12.85
C ASN A 102 -7.54 7.10 12.89
N ARG A 103 -6.76 7.09 11.79
CA ARG A 103 -5.50 6.31 11.69
C ARG A 103 -4.48 6.59 12.79
N PHE A 104 -4.37 7.84 13.24
CA PHE A 104 -3.45 8.18 14.32
C PHE A 104 -3.96 7.68 15.68
N ASP A 105 -5.27 7.75 15.93
CA ASP A 105 -5.87 7.20 17.15
C ASP A 105 -5.77 5.68 17.18
N LEU A 106 -6.05 5.02 16.04
CA LEU A 106 -5.93 3.59 15.87
C LEU A 106 -4.48 3.11 16.08
N ALA A 107 -3.49 3.82 15.53
CA ALA A 107 -2.09 3.54 15.78
C ALA A 107 -1.73 3.61 17.28
N GLY A 108 -2.25 4.63 17.99
CA GLY A 108 -2.09 4.73 19.44
C GLY A 108 -2.79 3.62 20.20
N GLU A 109 -3.98 3.19 19.77
CA GLU A 109 -4.69 2.05 20.35
C GLU A 109 -3.91 0.74 20.20
N ILE A 110 -3.41 0.46 19.00
CA ILE A 110 -2.58 -0.72 18.72
C ILE A 110 -1.31 -0.72 19.59
N ASN A 111 -0.64 0.41 19.71
CA ASN A 111 0.55 0.50 20.55
C ASN A 111 0.25 0.15 22.02
N ARG A 112 -0.88 0.66 22.54
CA ARG A 112 -1.30 0.36 23.92
C ARG A 112 -1.70 -1.10 24.10
N SER A 113 -2.26 -1.76 23.09
CA SER A 113 -2.56 -3.19 23.19
C SER A 113 -1.31 -4.05 23.34
N PHE A 114 -0.15 -3.55 22.92
CA PHE A 114 1.16 -4.20 23.15
C PHE A 114 1.86 -3.70 24.42
N GLY A 115 1.18 -2.91 25.26
CA GLY A 115 1.71 -2.44 26.54
C GLY A 115 2.72 -1.30 26.43
N GLY A 116 2.81 -0.60 25.30
CA GLY A 116 3.86 0.39 25.05
C GLY A 116 3.45 1.61 24.22
N GLN A 117 4.47 2.35 23.78
CA GLN A 117 4.39 3.55 22.94
C GLN A 117 4.83 3.26 21.50
N GLY A 118 4.73 2.00 21.07
CA GLY A 118 5.06 1.52 19.73
C GLY A 118 4.32 0.20 19.43
N PRO A 119 4.36 -0.28 18.18
CA PRO A 119 5.39 0.02 17.18
C PRO A 119 5.16 1.27 16.34
N PHE A 120 4.02 1.95 16.39
CA PHE A 120 3.79 3.16 15.60
C PHE A 120 4.35 4.43 16.26
N TRP A 121 4.72 5.44 15.47
CA TRP A 121 5.19 6.74 15.98
C TRP A 121 4.89 7.88 15.00
N ALA A 122 5.26 9.12 15.36
CA ALA A 122 5.02 10.36 14.63
C ALA A 122 3.57 10.84 14.64
N ASN A 123 3.03 11.12 15.83
CA ASN A 123 1.78 11.87 15.94
C ASN A 123 1.92 13.31 15.39
N ALA A 124 1.26 13.57 14.26
CA ALA A 124 1.23 14.89 13.62
C ALA A 124 -0.05 15.70 13.90
N LEU A 125 -0.95 15.20 14.77
CA LEU A 125 -2.10 15.98 15.21
C LEU A 125 -1.69 17.06 16.20
N LYS A 126 -2.50 18.12 16.31
CA LYS A 126 -2.30 19.18 17.32
C LYS A 126 -2.42 18.63 18.73
N ARG A 127 -3.36 17.70 18.95
CA ARG A 127 -3.52 17.01 20.23
C ARG A 127 -2.56 15.83 20.35
N ASP A 128 -2.20 15.50 21.58
CA ASP A 128 -1.51 14.25 21.87
C ASP A 128 -2.47 13.06 21.78
N ILE A 129 -1.90 11.90 21.47
CA ILE A 129 -2.62 10.63 21.38
C ILE A 129 -1.90 9.67 22.32
N ASN A 130 -2.65 9.15 23.29
CA ASN A 130 -2.11 8.17 24.21
C ASN A 130 -1.61 6.95 23.43
N GLY A 131 -0.38 6.48 23.70
CA GLY A 131 0.22 5.36 22.97
C GLY A 131 0.93 5.74 21.68
N LEU A 132 0.75 6.95 21.13
CA LEU A 132 1.40 7.37 19.87
C LEU A 132 2.34 8.57 20.11
N PRO A 133 3.64 8.34 20.31
CA PRO A 133 4.58 9.41 20.57
C PRO A 133 4.86 10.25 19.30
N ARG A 134 5.22 11.52 19.50
CA ARG A 134 5.57 12.45 18.40
C ARG A 134 6.95 12.16 17.82
N THR A 135 7.86 11.68 18.65
CA THR A 135 9.24 11.38 18.30
C THR A 135 9.59 9.97 18.80
N LYS A 136 10.80 9.50 18.49
CA LYS A 136 11.28 8.21 18.97
C LYS A 136 11.88 8.24 20.39
N ALA A 137 11.70 9.33 21.15
CA ALA A 137 12.30 9.46 22.49
C ALA A 137 11.73 8.44 23.51
N GLU A 138 10.43 8.16 23.41
CA GLU A 138 9.70 7.22 24.29
C GLU A 138 9.25 5.96 23.54
N TYR A 139 9.76 5.77 22.32
CA TYR A 139 9.37 4.69 21.41
C TYR A 139 9.96 3.35 21.83
N GLY A 140 9.11 2.33 21.91
CA GLY A 140 9.51 0.94 22.08
C GLY A 140 8.83 0.08 21.02
N ASN A 141 9.62 -0.60 20.18
CA ASN A 141 9.10 -1.50 19.16
C ASN A 141 9.27 -2.96 19.62
N PRO A 142 8.16 -3.68 19.90
CA PRO A 142 8.25 -5.11 20.23
C PRO A 142 8.46 -6.02 19.00
N PHE A 143 8.42 -5.45 17.78
CA PHE A 143 8.60 -6.16 16.51
C PHE A 143 9.87 -5.70 15.80
N PRO A 144 10.31 -6.38 14.72
CA PRO A 144 11.37 -5.86 13.85
C PRO A 144 11.01 -4.47 13.29
N ASP A 145 12.01 -3.60 13.10
CA ASP A 145 11.79 -2.24 12.57
C ASP A 145 11.41 -2.26 11.08
N ARG A 146 11.75 -3.33 10.36
CA ARG A 146 11.61 -3.51 8.91
C ARG A 146 11.25 -4.97 8.60
N ARG A 147 10.53 -5.21 7.51
CA ARG A 147 10.36 -6.54 6.92
C ARG A 147 11.65 -6.98 6.25
N ALA A 148 11.77 -8.27 5.95
CA ALA A 148 12.90 -8.82 5.22
C ALA A 148 13.19 -8.06 3.91
N VAL A 149 12.16 -7.70 3.15
CA VAL A 149 12.33 -7.00 1.86
C VAL A 149 12.91 -5.59 2.00
N GLU A 150 12.57 -4.85 3.06
CA GLU A 150 13.08 -3.48 3.26
C GLU A 150 14.58 -3.43 3.54
N HIS A 151 15.17 -4.53 4.00
CA HIS A 151 16.63 -4.62 4.15
C HIS A 151 17.35 -4.71 2.80
N LEU A 152 16.64 -5.14 1.75
CA LEU A 152 17.14 -5.30 0.39
C LEU A 152 16.76 -4.10 -0.50
N ALA A 153 15.58 -3.54 -0.27
CA ALA A 153 15.04 -2.36 -0.94
C ALA A 153 15.68 -1.06 -0.43
N LYS A 154 16.87 -0.71 -0.92
CA LYS A 154 17.55 0.54 -0.53
C LYS A 154 16.65 1.76 -0.77
N GLY A 155 16.54 2.62 0.25
CA GLY A 155 15.69 3.82 0.20
C GLY A 155 14.23 3.59 0.59
N SER A 156 13.82 2.35 0.89
CA SER A 156 12.53 2.06 1.51
C SER A 156 12.45 2.53 2.97
N PHE A 157 11.23 2.73 3.46
CA PHE A 157 10.95 3.15 4.83
C PHE A 157 10.31 2.04 5.63
N THR A 158 10.40 2.16 6.96
CA THR A 158 9.65 1.32 7.88
C THR A 158 8.14 1.58 7.77
N CYS A 159 7.33 0.53 7.95
CA CYS A 159 5.87 0.62 8.04
C CYS A 159 5.35 1.24 9.36
N TRP A 160 6.24 1.64 10.26
CA TRP A 160 5.89 2.14 11.59
C TRP A 160 5.65 3.66 11.68
N GLN A 161 6.13 4.43 10.70
CA GLN A 161 6.06 5.90 10.74
C GLN A 161 4.70 6.41 10.24
N MET A 162 3.98 7.16 11.08
CA MET A 162 2.64 7.66 10.75
C MET A 162 2.60 9.03 10.07
N ALA A 163 3.66 9.85 10.15
CA ALA A 163 3.67 11.18 9.54
C ALA A 163 5.07 11.64 9.10
N GLY A 164 5.10 12.68 8.26
CA GLY A 164 6.33 13.25 7.70
C GLY A 164 6.78 12.55 6.42
N ALA A 165 8.03 12.82 6.01
CA ALA A 165 8.62 12.12 4.87
C ALA A 165 8.81 10.63 5.20
N GLY A 166 8.30 9.75 4.35
CA GLY A 166 8.33 8.29 4.59
C GLY A 166 7.25 7.79 5.55
N ALA A 167 6.09 8.46 5.59
CA ALA A 167 4.93 8.05 6.41
C ALA A 167 4.20 6.79 5.89
N VAL A 168 4.96 5.71 5.65
CA VAL A 168 4.46 4.45 5.10
C VAL A 168 3.41 3.82 6.00
N GLY A 169 3.54 3.94 7.32
CA GLY A 169 2.52 3.43 8.25
C GLY A 169 1.14 4.02 8.02
N SER A 170 1.07 5.31 7.68
CA SER A 170 -0.20 5.94 7.27
C SER A 170 -0.72 5.41 5.92
N GLN A 171 0.17 5.11 4.97
CA GLN A 171 -0.24 4.58 3.67
C GLN A 171 -0.82 3.17 3.82
N VAL A 172 -0.13 2.29 4.56
CA VAL A 172 -0.55 0.92 4.83
C VAL A 172 -1.87 0.89 5.58
N MET A 173 -1.97 1.60 6.72
CA MET A 173 -3.18 1.60 7.56
C MET A 173 -4.43 2.10 6.81
N MET A 174 -4.25 2.97 5.82
CA MET A 174 -5.36 3.49 5.02
C MET A 174 -5.56 2.77 3.68
N GLY A 175 -4.59 2.00 3.22
CA GLY A 175 -4.63 1.25 1.96
C GLY A 175 -5.20 -0.15 2.11
N LEU A 176 -4.77 -0.89 3.13
CA LEU A 176 -5.20 -2.27 3.37
C LEU A 176 -6.73 -2.40 3.50
N PRO A 177 -7.47 -1.50 4.20
CA PRO A 177 -8.93 -1.54 4.22
C PRO A 177 -9.59 -1.47 2.84
N VAL A 178 -9.05 -0.65 1.93
CA VAL A 178 -9.58 -0.53 0.56
C VAL A 178 -9.35 -1.83 -0.20
N LEU A 179 -8.17 -2.43 -0.05
CA LEU A 179 -7.89 -3.72 -0.70
C LEU A 179 -8.75 -4.86 -0.12
N ALA A 180 -9.01 -4.87 1.19
CA ALA A 180 -9.93 -5.82 1.82
C ALA A 180 -11.34 -5.73 1.20
N ARG A 181 -11.87 -4.51 1.05
CA ARG A 181 -13.18 -4.27 0.42
C ARG A 181 -13.20 -4.68 -1.04
N LEU A 182 -12.15 -4.40 -1.80
CA LEU A 182 -12.02 -4.85 -3.20
C LEU A 182 -12.03 -6.38 -3.29
N ARG A 183 -11.25 -7.07 -2.44
CA ARG A 183 -11.25 -8.54 -2.39
C ARG A 183 -12.62 -9.11 -2.06
N ARG A 184 -13.33 -8.52 -1.09
CA ARG A 184 -14.69 -8.92 -0.72
C ARG A 184 -15.69 -8.69 -1.86
N ARG A 185 -15.62 -7.53 -2.53
CA ARG A 185 -16.51 -7.20 -3.66
C ARG A 185 -16.34 -8.16 -4.83
N PHE A 186 -15.09 -8.52 -5.14
CA PHE A 186 -14.74 -9.42 -6.25
C PHE A 186 -14.30 -10.79 -5.73
N ALA A 187 -15.02 -11.33 -4.75
CA ALA A 187 -14.70 -12.61 -4.13
C ALA A 187 -14.52 -13.71 -5.18
N GLY A 188 -13.45 -14.50 -5.02
CA GLY A 188 -13.07 -15.55 -5.97
C GLY A 188 -12.33 -15.07 -7.23
N GLN A 189 -12.25 -13.76 -7.49
CA GLN A 189 -11.65 -13.18 -8.71
C GLN A 189 -10.33 -12.43 -8.46
N VAL A 190 -10.00 -12.15 -7.20
CA VAL A 190 -8.81 -11.40 -6.79
C VAL A 190 -7.83 -12.30 -6.03
N ALA A 191 -6.56 -12.31 -6.44
CA ALA A 191 -5.43 -12.91 -5.74
C ALA A 191 -4.50 -11.82 -5.23
N VAL A 192 -3.91 -12.02 -4.04
CA VAL A 192 -2.95 -11.10 -3.43
C VAL A 192 -1.57 -11.74 -3.42
N TRP A 193 -0.64 -11.20 -4.18
CA TRP A 193 0.75 -11.67 -4.14
C TRP A 193 1.52 -11.02 -2.97
N PRO A 194 2.43 -11.73 -2.29
CA PRO A 194 2.81 -13.14 -2.46
C PRO A 194 2.02 -14.12 -1.56
N PHE A 195 0.90 -13.70 -0.96
CA PHE A 195 0.14 -14.50 0.01
C PHE A 195 -0.71 -15.59 -0.65
N GLU A 196 -1.21 -15.34 -1.85
CA GLU A 196 -2.05 -16.23 -2.64
C GLU A 196 -1.42 -16.54 -4.00
N GLU A 197 -1.70 -17.73 -4.54
CA GLU A 197 -1.32 -18.08 -5.90
C GLU A 197 -2.02 -17.19 -6.94
N LEU A 198 -1.28 -16.72 -7.94
CA LEU A 198 -1.76 -15.82 -8.99
C LEU A 198 -2.55 -16.52 -10.11
N GLY A 199 -3.51 -17.36 -9.75
CA GLY A 199 -4.40 -18.07 -10.70
C GLY A 199 -5.68 -17.32 -11.07
N LYS A 200 -5.99 -16.23 -10.38
CA LYS A 200 -7.25 -15.47 -10.52
C LYS A 200 -7.13 -14.34 -11.57
N PRO A 201 -8.23 -13.83 -12.14
CA PRO A 201 -8.17 -12.83 -13.20
C PRO A 201 -7.64 -11.45 -12.75
N VAL A 202 -7.72 -11.12 -11.46
CA VAL A 202 -7.16 -9.90 -10.88
C VAL A 202 -6.04 -10.24 -9.90
N ALA A 203 -4.87 -9.64 -10.08
CA ALA A 203 -3.74 -9.74 -9.15
C ALA A 203 -3.51 -8.39 -8.46
N LEU A 204 -3.47 -8.39 -7.12
CA LEU A 204 -2.94 -7.29 -6.33
C LEU A 204 -1.46 -7.58 -6.06
N VAL A 205 -0.60 -6.61 -6.34
CA VAL A 205 0.85 -6.74 -6.19
C VAL A 205 1.41 -5.51 -5.51
N GLU A 206 2.30 -5.71 -4.55
CA GLU A 206 3.04 -4.63 -3.91
C GLU A 206 4.23 -4.21 -4.81
N ILE A 207 4.39 -2.90 -4.99
CA ILE A 207 5.48 -2.28 -5.76
C ILE A 207 6.15 -1.19 -4.94
N TRP A 208 7.29 -0.70 -5.40
CA TRP A 208 7.92 0.50 -4.84
C TRP A 208 8.56 1.32 -5.97
N PRO A 209 7.83 2.30 -6.56
CA PRO A 209 8.27 3.00 -7.78
C PRO A 209 9.67 3.61 -7.68
N SER A 210 10.03 4.11 -6.50
CA SER A 210 11.32 4.75 -6.25
C SER A 210 12.52 3.78 -6.21
N LEU A 211 12.32 2.46 -6.38
CA LEU A 211 13.42 1.51 -6.54
C LEU A 211 14.19 1.74 -7.85
N ASN A 212 13.45 1.99 -8.93
CA ASN A 212 14.00 2.09 -10.29
C ASN A 212 13.88 3.50 -10.87
N LEU A 213 12.96 4.31 -10.33
CA LEU A 213 12.65 5.63 -10.88
C LEU A 213 13.31 6.77 -10.10
N GLY A 214 13.89 7.71 -10.85
CA GLY A 214 14.50 8.93 -10.32
C GLY A 214 13.52 10.11 -10.20
N GLN A 215 14.04 11.32 -10.43
CA GLN A 215 13.22 12.54 -10.48
C GLN A 215 12.47 12.63 -11.80
N PRO A 216 11.22 13.14 -11.79
CA PRO A 216 10.46 13.34 -13.01
C PRO A 216 11.07 14.48 -13.86
N PRO A 217 10.79 14.52 -15.17
CA PRO A 217 11.01 15.71 -15.99
C PRO A 217 10.40 16.98 -15.37
N ALA A 218 11.03 18.13 -15.63
CA ALA A 218 10.58 19.41 -15.10
C ALA A 218 9.11 19.71 -15.47
N GLY A 219 8.33 20.18 -14.50
CA GLY A 219 6.93 20.55 -14.69
C GLY A 219 5.93 19.41 -14.50
N LEU A 220 6.39 18.16 -14.35
CA LEU A 220 5.51 17.02 -14.05
C LEU A 220 5.33 16.81 -12.55
N ILE A 221 4.15 16.32 -12.17
CA ILE A 221 3.89 15.84 -10.81
C ILE A 221 4.56 14.47 -10.69
N LYS A 222 5.47 14.32 -9.71
CA LYS A 222 6.26 13.11 -9.49
C LYS A 222 5.39 11.84 -9.44
N ASP A 223 4.38 11.85 -8.58
CA ASP A 223 3.50 10.71 -8.33
C ASP A 223 2.79 10.24 -9.62
N ALA A 224 2.26 11.20 -10.40
CA ALA A 224 1.62 10.96 -11.69
C ALA A 224 2.58 10.36 -12.73
N TRP A 225 3.81 10.88 -12.79
CA TRP A 225 4.85 10.37 -13.69
C TRP A 225 5.29 8.97 -13.26
N GLN A 226 5.49 8.72 -11.97
CA GLN A 226 5.94 7.43 -11.45
C GLN A 226 4.95 6.32 -11.76
N VAL A 227 3.64 6.52 -11.53
CA VAL A 227 2.65 5.47 -11.85
C VAL A 227 2.62 5.13 -13.34
N GLN A 228 2.83 6.12 -14.21
CA GLN A 228 2.90 5.91 -15.65
C GLN A 228 4.16 5.13 -16.05
N GLN A 229 5.32 5.52 -15.54
CA GLN A 229 6.57 4.84 -15.86
C GLN A 229 6.59 3.40 -15.35
N VAL A 230 6.13 3.14 -14.12
CA VAL A 230 6.03 1.75 -13.62
C VAL A 230 5.07 0.93 -14.48
N ALA A 231 3.95 1.49 -14.93
CA ALA A 231 3.01 0.77 -15.79
C ALA A 231 3.65 0.40 -17.14
N LEU A 232 4.39 1.34 -17.74
CA LEU A 232 5.14 1.12 -18.98
C LEU A 232 6.25 0.07 -18.81
N GLU A 233 7.08 0.22 -17.79
CA GLU A 233 8.20 -0.70 -17.53
C GLU A 233 7.71 -2.12 -17.28
N LEU A 234 6.69 -2.31 -16.44
CA LEU A 234 6.15 -3.64 -16.16
C LEU A 234 5.49 -4.27 -17.38
N ALA A 235 4.76 -3.50 -18.19
CA ALA A 235 4.11 -4.02 -19.40
C ALA A 235 5.12 -4.41 -20.50
N ALA A 236 6.30 -3.79 -20.50
CA ALA A 236 7.38 -4.11 -21.42
C ALA A 236 8.25 -5.28 -20.96
N LYS A 237 8.11 -5.76 -19.72
CA LYS A 237 8.93 -6.85 -19.20
C LYS A 237 8.61 -8.18 -19.89
N PRO A 238 9.63 -8.98 -20.25
CA PRO A 238 9.42 -10.34 -20.72
C PRO A 238 8.64 -11.17 -19.69
N VAL A 239 7.73 -12.03 -20.16
CA VAL A 239 6.90 -12.89 -19.29
C VAL A 239 7.77 -13.73 -18.36
N ALA A 240 8.85 -14.34 -18.87
CA ALA A 240 9.76 -15.16 -18.06
C ALA A 240 10.45 -14.35 -16.93
N GLU A 241 10.71 -13.06 -17.17
CA GLU A 241 11.25 -12.19 -16.12
C GLU A 241 10.20 -11.89 -15.06
N LEU A 242 8.96 -11.58 -15.47
CA LEU A 242 7.84 -11.36 -14.54
C LEU A 242 7.55 -12.61 -13.71
N GLU A 243 7.51 -13.79 -14.31
CA GLU A 243 7.33 -15.06 -13.61
C GLU A 243 8.41 -15.28 -12.54
N ARG A 244 9.67 -15.00 -12.88
CA ARG A 244 10.77 -15.08 -11.92
C ARG A 244 10.63 -14.07 -10.78
N LEU A 245 10.26 -12.83 -11.07
CA LEU A 245 10.08 -11.77 -10.07
C LEU A 245 8.88 -12.02 -9.16
N LEU A 246 7.86 -12.73 -9.65
CA LEU A 246 6.66 -13.12 -8.89
C LEU A 246 6.85 -14.45 -8.14
N ASN A 247 7.93 -15.20 -8.40
CA ASN A 247 8.21 -16.45 -7.69
C ASN A 247 8.89 -16.19 -6.34
N ILE A 248 8.13 -15.62 -5.40
CA ILE A 248 8.57 -15.26 -4.05
C ILE A 248 7.67 -15.92 -3.02
N CYS A 249 8.27 -16.45 -1.95
CA CYS A 249 7.57 -16.94 -0.77
C CYS A 249 7.82 -15.99 0.41
N ALA A 250 6.82 -15.17 0.73
CA ALA A 250 6.85 -14.27 1.88
C ALA A 250 5.44 -14.20 2.52
N PRO A 251 4.98 -15.30 3.13
CA PRO A 251 3.56 -15.51 3.46
C PRO A 251 3.02 -14.58 4.56
N GLU A 252 3.89 -13.97 5.36
CA GLU A 252 3.49 -13.09 6.47
C GLU A 252 3.82 -11.62 6.16
N GLU A 253 5.05 -11.31 5.79
CA GLU A 253 5.49 -9.92 5.66
C GLU A 253 5.11 -9.29 4.30
N GLY A 254 4.91 -10.09 3.26
CA GLY A 254 4.76 -9.64 1.89
C GLY A 254 6.10 -9.30 1.24
N TRP A 255 6.07 -8.81 0.01
CA TRP A 255 7.29 -8.52 -0.76
C TRP A 255 7.07 -7.40 -1.76
N ILE A 256 8.15 -6.71 -2.13
CA ILE A 256 8.15 -5.65 -3.14
C ILE A 256 8.56 -6.27 -4.48
N LEU A 257 7.71 -6.17 -5.50
CA LEU A 257 8.05 -6.63 -6.84
C LEU A 257 9.34 -5.96 -7.35
N GLY A 258 10.26 -6.77 -7.87
CA GLY A 258 11.56 -6.28 -8.39
C GLY A 258 12.70 -6.34 -7.39
N VAL A 259 12.45 -6.69 -6.12
CA VAL A 259 13.49 -6.97 -5.14
C VAL A 259 13.77 -8.47 -5.14
N GLU A 260 15.01 -8.88 -5.36
CA GLU A 260 15.38 -10.30 -5.32
C GLU A 260 15.65 -10.74 -3.88
N PRO A 261 15.16 -11.92 -3.46
CA PRO A 261 15.51 -12.50 -2.18
C PRO A 261 16.99 -12.91 -2.18
N GLN A 262 17.64 -12.80 -1.03
CA GLN A 262 19.02 -13.29 -0.84
C GLN A 262 19.05 -14.79 -0.60
#